data_AF-A0A7N5JEG1-F1
#
_entry.id   AF-A0A7N5JEG1-F1
#
_cell.length_a   1.000
_cell.length_b   1.000
_cell.length_c   1.000
_cell.angle_alpha   90.00
_cell.angle_beta   90.00
_cell.angle_gamma   90.00
#
_symmetry.space_group_name_H-M   'P 1'
#
loop_
_entity.id
_entity.type
_entity.pdbx_description
1 polymer ?
#
loop_
_entity_poly.entity_id
_entity_poly.type
_entity_poly.pdbx_seq_one_letter_code
_entity_poly.pdbx_strand_id
1 'polypeptide(L)'
;MDEERDRHALGGGMEADEPASPPEPPSPPPPPSPSPAAPETPGPPQPEQPSEAYARQLLLEEWRPPGGSLELPPRLTWKLLFLRRPLYRNLLRSPNPEGINIYEPAPPTGPTQQPLETLGNFRGWYIRTEKLQHDRSWTVKQQCVDLLAEGLWEELLDDEQPDITVMDWYEDSRLDVCVYELHVWLLAADRRTVIAQHHVAPRTSGRGPPGRWLQVSHVFRQYGPGVRFVHFLHKTKNRREHGGLQRTRVTDSSVSVQFRE
;
A
#
# COMPACT_ATOMS: atom_id res chain seq x y z
N MET A 1 18.05 77.83 -69.91
CA MET A 1 16.62 78.11 -70.10
C MET A 1 16.17 78.67 -68.77
N ASP A 2 16.22 80.00 -68.74
CA ASP A 2 15.76 81.01 -67.76
C ASP A 2 16.31 80.90 -66.32
N GLU A 3 17.43 81.57 -66.01
CA GLU A 3 17.59 82.96 -65.47
C GLU A 3 17.13 83.08 -64.01
N GLU A 4 18.08 83.19 -63.06
CA GLU A 4 18.50 84.46 -62.39
C GLU A 4 17.37 85.03 -61.50
N ARG A 5 17.55 85.44 -60.24
CA ARG A 5 18.59 86.26 -59.61
C ARG A 5 18.16 86.36 -58.14
N ASP A 6 18.96 85.95 -57.16
CA ASP A 6 19.95 86.78 -56.48
C ASP A 6 19.32 88.01 -55.77
N ARG A 7 19.43 88.08 -54.43
CA ARG A 7 20.21 89.12 -53.74
C ARG A 7 19.83 89.35 -52.27
N HIS A 8 20.90 89.35 -51.46
CA HIS A 8 21.23 90.31 -50.39
C HIS A 8 20.29 90.47 -49.18
N ALA A 9 20.75 90.85 -48.00
CA ALA A 9 22.06 90.86 -47.35
C ALA A 9 21.82 91.41 -45.94
N LEU A 10 22.57 90.86 -44.99
CA LEU A 10 23.27 91.55 -43.89
C LEU A 10 22.49 92.57 -43.03
N GLY A 11 22.56 92.36 -41.72
CA GLY A 11 22.75 93.50 -40.81
C GLY A 11 22.42 93.26 -39.35
N GLY A 12 23.44 92.98 -38.53
CA GLY A 12 23.54 93.34 -37.11
C GLY A 12 22.71 92.51 -36.12
N GLY A 13 23.12 92.26 -34.89
CA GLY A 13 24.24 92.79 -34.13
C GLY A 13 23.85 92.77 -32.65
N MET A 14 24.75 92.25 -31.81
CA MET A 14 24.88 92.43 -30.34
C MET A 14 23.97 91.64 -29.38
N GLU A 15 24.70 90.84 -28.59
CA GLU A 15 24.61 90.61 -27.13
C GLU A 15 23.44 89.81 -26.52
N ALA A 16 23.82 88.59 -26.15
CA ALA A 16 23.64 87.92 -24.85
C ALA A 16 22.25 87.98 -24.19
N ASP A 17 21.58 86.83 -24.15
CA ASP A 17 21.03 86.35 -22.88
C ASP A 17 20.82 84.82 -22.91
N GLU A 18 20.99 84.22 -21.73
CA GLU A 18 20.93 82.79 -21.42
C GLU A 18 19.49 82.25 -21.54
N PRO A 19 19.18 81.18 -22.32
CA PRO A 19 17.81 80.69 -22.39
C PRO A 19 17.48 79.73 -21.24
N ALA A 20 16.55 80.17 -20.40
CA ALA A 20 15.88 79.41 -19.36
C ALA A 20 15.26 78.09 -19.87
N SER A 21 15.32 77.05 -19.04
CA SER A 21 14.71 75.74 -19.30
C SER A 21 13.17 75.82 -19.26
N PRO A 22 12.45 75.01 -20.07
CA PRO A 22 10.99 75.04 -20.15
C PRO A 22 10.32 74.45 -18.89
N PRO A 23 9.07 74.84 -18.58
CA PRO A 23 8.37 74.41 -17.37
C PRO A 23 7.95 72.92 -17.43
N GLU A 24 8.07 72.22 -16.30
CA GLU A 24 7.64 70.81 -16.13
C GLU A 24 6.10 70.65 -16.24
N PRO A 25 5.61 69.52 -16.77
CA PRO A 25 4.18 69.23 -16.82
C PRO A 25 3.61 68.83 -15.44
N PRO A 26 2.31 69.05 -15.18
CA PRO A 26 1.69 68.80 -13.87
C PRO A 26 1.62 67.30 -13.52
N SER A 27 1.83 66.99 -12.23
CA SER A 27 1.83 65.63 -11.69
C SER A 27 0.45 64.94 -11.75
N PRO A 28 0.39 63.60 -11.91
CA PRO A 28 -0.88 62.86 -11.95
C PRO A 28 -1.55 62.77 -10.57
N PRO A 29 -2.88 62.56 -10.51
CA PRO A 29 -3.62 62.48 -9.25
C PRO A 29 -3.28 61.20 -8.46
N PRO A 30 -3.41 61.22 -7.11
CA PRO A 30 -3.10 60.07 -6.27
C PRO A 30 -4.11 58.92 -6.45
N PRO A 31 -3.70 57.66 -6.16
CA PRO A 31 -4.58 56.50 -6.29
C PRO A 31 -5.71 56.51 -5.24
N PRO A 32 -6.84 55.83 -5.50
CA PRO A 32 -7.96 55.77 -4.57
C PRO A 32 -7.60 54.97 -3.30
N SER A 33 -8.12 55.43 -2.16
CA SER A 33 -7.95 54.79 -0.84
C SER A 33 -8.52 53.36 -0.79
N PRO A 34 -7.94 52.44 0.01
CA PRO A 34 -8.41 51.06 0.10
C PRO A 34 -9.80 50.98 0.75
N SER A 35 -10.68 50.16 0.17
CA SER A 35 -11.99 49.83 0.77
C SER A 35 -11.81 48.95 2.02
N PRO A 36 -12.71 49.07 3.03
CA PRO A 36 -12.59 48.28 4.26
C PRO A 36 -12.82 46.79 3.99
N ALA A 37 -11.99 45.94 4.60
CA ALA A 37 -12.07 44.49 4.46
C ALA A 37 -13.41 43.95 5.00
N ALA A 38 -14.03 43.05 4.23
CA ALA A 38 -15.18 42.27 4.69
C ALA A 38 -14.74 41.30 5.81
N PRO A 39 -15.59 41.02 6.82
CA PRO A 39 -15.25 40.09 7.89
C PRO A 39 -15.04 38.68 7.34
N GLU A 40 -13.87 38.09 7.63
CA GLU A 40 -13.55 36.71 7.27
C GLU A 40 -14.55 35.76 7.95
N THR A 41 -15.20 34.92 7.14
CA THR A 41 -16.07 33.86 7.65
C THR A 41 -15.17 32.72 8.17
N PRO A 42 -15.35 32.22 9.41
CA PRO A 42 -14.54 31.12 9.92
C PRO A 42 -14.68 29.89 9.03
N GLY A 43 -13.55 29.38 8.53
CA GLY A 43 -13.52 28.12 7.78
C GLY A 43 -14.07 26.96 8.60
N PRO A 44 -14.62 25.92 7.95
CA PRO A 44 -15.16 24.75 8.65
C PRO A 44 -14.09 24.13 9.56
N PRO A 45 -14.46 23.61 10.74
CA PRO A 45 -13.50 23.03 11.68
C PRO A 45 -12.74 21.90 10.98
N GLN A 46 -11.40 22.03 10.93
CA GLN A 46 -10.55 20.91 10.52
C GLN A 46 -10.80 19.74 11.49
N PRO A 47 -10.81 18.48 11.02
CA PRO A 47 -10.93 17.34 11.91
C PRO A 47 -9.83 17.43 12.97
N GLU A 48 -10.22 17.59 14.24
CA GLU A 48 -9.25 17.64 15.33
C GLU A 48 -8.45 16.33 15.30
N GLN A 49 -7.14 16.43 15.07
CA GLN A 49 -6.28 15.27 15.17
C GLN A 49 -6.40 14.69 16.58
N PRO A 50 -6.54 13.36 16.74
CA PRO A 50 -6.75 12.74 18.04
C PRO A 50 -5.62 13.15 18.99
N SER A 51 -5.96 13.44 20.25
CA SER A 51 -4.95 13.70 21.29
C SER A 51 -4.15 12.42 21.58
N GLU A 52 -2.94 12.57 22.13
CA GLU A 52 -2.07 11.42 22.44
C GLU A 52 -2.74 10.49 23.47
N ALA A 53 -3.35 11.07 24.50
CA ALA A 53 -4.09 10.34 25.52
C ALA A 53 -5.30 9.60 24.95
N TYR A 54 -6.05 10.23 24.03
CA TYR A 54 -7.20 9.61 23.39
C TYR A 54 -6.80 8.44 22.49
N ALA A 55 -5.79 8.65 21.64
CA ALA A 55 -5.22 7.60 20.80
C ALA A 55 -4.72 6.41 21.63
N ARG A 56 -4.03 6.70 22.75
CA ARG A 56 -3.56 5.67 23.68
C ARG A 56 -4.72 4.87 24.28
N GLN A 57 -5.75 5.55 24.78
CA GLN A 57 -6.89 4.89 25.41
C GLN A 57 -7.58 3.93 24.45
N LEU A 58 -7.91 4.39 23.23
CA LEU A 58 -8.60 3.56 22.25
C LEU A 58 -7.75 2.37 21.79
N LEU A 59 -6.47 2.57 21.52
CA LEU A 59 -5.61 1.48 21.06
C LEU A 59 -5.38 0.44 22.16
N LEU A 60 -5.22 0.84 23.42
CA LEU A 60 -5.10 -0.13 24.51
C LEU A 60 -6.41 -0.92 24.73
N GLU A 61 -7.56 -0.29 24.56
CA GLU A 61 -8.86 -0.96 24.64
C GLU A 61 -9.08 -1.98 23.50
N GLU A 62 -8.64 -1.62 22.29
CA GLU A 62 -8.72 -2.46 21.09
C GLU A 62 -7.70 -3.61 21.12
N TRP A 63 -6.45 -3.30 21.44
CA TRP A 63 -5.34 -4.24 21.37
C TRP A 63 -5.24 -5.15 22.59
N ARG A 64 -5.69 -4.72 23.77
CA ARG A 64 -5.66 -5.51 25.01
C ARG A 64 -4.33 -6.25 25.24
N PRO A 65 -3.18 -5.53 25.25
CA PRO A 65 -1.88 -6.18 25.44
C PRO A 65 -1.84 -6.93 26.79
N PRO A 66 -1.09 -8.06 26.87
CA PRO A 66 -0.89 -8.77 28.13
C PRO A 66 -0.30 -7.83 29.19
N GLY A 67 -1.03 -7.60 30.28
CA GLY A 67 -0.62 -6.66 31.35
C GLY A 67 -1.24 -5.26 31.26
N GLY A 68 -2.01 -4.95 30.22
CA GLY A 68 -2.82 -3.72 30.13
C GLY A 68 -2.04 -2.44 29.82
N SER A 69 -0.72 -2.54 29.64
CA SER A 69 0.16 -1.45 29.21
C SER A 69 1.09 -1.94 28.11
N LEU A 70 1.55 -1.02 27.28
CA LEU A 70 2.54 -1.29 26.25
C LEU A 70 3.51 -0.11 26.23
N GLU A 71 4.79 -0.40 26.43
CA GLU A 71 5.84 0.61 26.41
C GLU A 71 6.22 0.91 24.97
N LEU A 72 6.14 2.20 24.59
CA LEU A 72 6.51 2.63 23.25
C LEU A 72 7.94 3.14 23.25
N PRO A 73 8.76 2.76 22.25
CA PRO A 73 10.06 3.37 22.06
C PRO A 73 9.90 4.87 21.76
N PRO A 74 10.90 5.73 22.06
CA PRO A 74 10.79 7.19 21.91
C PRO A 74 10.44 7.70 20.51
N ARG A 75 10.66 6.86 19.50
CA ARG A 75 10.37 7.13 18.08
C ARG A 75 8.91 6.94 17.70
N LEU A 76 8.08 6.35 18.57
CA LEU A 76 6.67 6.07 18.33
C LEU A 76 5.78 6.91 19.25
N THR A 77 4.63 7.30 18.70
CA THR A 77 3.55 7.96 19.44
C THR A 77 2.25 7.21 19.23
N TRP A 78 1.36 7.27 20.21
CA TRP A 78 0.03 6.68 20.12
C TRP A 78 -0.78 7.28 18.97
N LYS A 79 -0.63 8.59 18.69
CA LYS A 79 -1.22 9.21 17.48
C LYS A 79 -0.75 8.55 16.19
N LEU A 80 0.56 8.30 16.05
CA LEU A 80 1.10 7.67 14.86
C LEU A 80 0.55 6.25 14.68
N LEU A 81 0.53 5.46 15.76
CA LEU A 81 -0.02 4.12 15.76
C LEU A 81 -1.51 4.10 15.44
N PHE A 82 -2.27 5.08 15.93
CA PHE A 82 -3.70 5.21 15.68
C PHE A 82 -4.00 5.46 14.20
N LEU A 83 -3.15 6.25 13.53
CA LEU A 83 -3.24 6.49 12.09
C LEU A 83 -2.75 5.29 11.26
N ARG A 84 -1.71 4.59 11.72
CA ARG A 84 -1.07 3.50 10.97
C ARG A 84 -1.78 2.15 11.10
N ARG A 85 -2.47 1.90 12.20
CA ARG A 85 -3.18 0.64 12.51
C ARG A 85 -2.33 -0.60 12.16
N PRO A 86 -1.14 -0.79 12.78
CA PRO A 86 -0.23 -1.88 12.40
C PRO A 86 -0.73 -3.27 12.80
N LEU A 87 -1.55 -3.38 13.85
CA LEU A 87 -2.15 -4.62 14.32
C LEU A 87 -3.57 -4.83 13.76
N TYR A 88 -4.07 -6.06 13.82
CA TYR A 88 -5.44 -6.45 13.44
C TYR A 88 -5.84 -6.13 11.99
N ARG A 89 -4.87 -6.05 11.08
CA ARG A 89 -5.11 -5.92 9.63
C ARG A 89 -4.35 -6.98 8.84
N ASN A 90 -4.81 -7.23 7.62
CA ASN A 90 -4.09 -8.08 6.68
C ASN A 90 -2.84 -7.33 6.15
N LEU A 91 -1.68 -7.97 6.26
CA LEU A 91 -0.39 -7.46 5.81
C LEU A 91 -0.03 -7.93 4.40
N LEU A 92 -0.77 -8.88 3.83
CA LEU A 92 -0.62 -9.29 2.44
C LEU A 92 -1.27 -8.28 1.49
N ARG A 93 -0.59 -7.99 0.37
CA ARG A 93 -1.18 -7.17 -0.70
C ARG A 93 -2.03 -8.04 -1.61
N SER A 94 -3.14 -7.49 -2.08
CA SER A 94 -4.10 -8.18 -2.97
C SER A 94 -4.42 -9.62 -2.52
N PRO A 95 -4.97 -9.80 -1.30
CA PRO A 95 -5.24 -11.12 -0.72
C PRO A 95 -6.31 -11.92 -1.49
N ASN A 96 -7.22 -11.22 -2.16
CA ASN A 96 -8.27 -11.78 -3.00
C ASN A 96 -8.13 -11.22 -4.43
N PRO A 97 -7.18 -11.75 -5.23
CA PRO A 97 -6.82 -11.14 -6.51
C PRO A 97 -7.94 -11.23 -7.55
N GLU A 98 -8.68 -12.34 -7.57
CA GLU A 98 -9.78 -12.59 -8.53
C GLU A 98 -11.15 -12.06 -8.02
N GLY A 99 -11.22 -11.50 -6.81
CA GLY A 99 -12.46 -10.96 -6.22
C GLY A 99 -13.53 -12.03 -5.91
N ILE A 100 -13.09 -13.25 -5.56
CA ILE A 100 -13.97 -14.40 -5.40
C ILE A 100 -14.53 -14.46 -3.98
N ASN A 101 -15.84 -14.71 -3.86
CA ASN A 101 -16.52 -14.91 -2.59
C ASN A 101 -16.35 -16.36 -2.08
N ILE A 102 -15.65 -16.54 -0.95
CA ILE A 102 -15.45 -17.87 -0.32
C ILE A 102 -16.71 -18.45 0.33
N TYR A 103 -17.75 -17.64 0.57
CA TYR A 103 -19.01 -18.10 1.13
C TYR A 103 -19.93 -18.74 0.07
N GLU A 104 -19.54 -18.65 -1.19
CA GLU A 104 -20.19 -19.32 -2.32
C GLU A 104 -19.29 -20.45 -2.84
N PRO A 105 -19.85 -21.50 -3.48
CA PRO A 105 -19.04 -22.49 -4.18
C PRO A 105 -18.08 -21.83 -5.18
N ALA A 106 -16.90 -22.41 -5.39
CA ALA A 106 -15.97 -21.89 -6.36
C ALA A 106 -16.65 -21.81 -7.74
N PRO A 107 -16.56 -20.66 -8.45
CA PRO A 107 -17.21 -20.51 -9.75
C PRO A 107 -16.82 -21.65 -10.69
N PRO A 108 -17.75 -22.29 -11.40
CA PRO A 108 -17.42 -23.33 -12.37
C PRO A 108 -16.41 -22.77 -13.37
N THR A 109 -15.23 -23.39 -13.49
CA THR A 109 -14.21 -22.88 -14.42
C THR A 109 -13.46 -24.03 -15.05
N GLY A 110 -13.60 -24.12 -16.37
CA GLY A 110 -12.87 -25.07 -17.18
C GLY A 110 -11.47 -24.58 -17.51
N PRO A 111 -10.75 -25.33 -18.38
CA PRO A 111 -9.47 -24.90 -18.91
C PRO A 111 -9.57 -23.51 -19.56
N THR A 112 -8.59 -22.64 -19.28
CA THR A 112 -8.51 -21.31 -19.90
C THR A 112 -7.17 -21.08 -20.57
N GLN A 113 -7.17 -20.36 -21.69
CA GLN A 113 -5.95 -19.87 -22.33
C GLN A 113 -5.53 -18.48 -21.85
N GLN A 114 -6.37 -17.82 -21.06
CA GLN A 114 -6.08 -16.49 -20.54
C GLN A 114 -4.88 -16.56 -19.58
N PRO A 115 -3.92 -15.62 -19.70
CA PRO A 115 -2.83 -15.47 -18.72
C PRO A 115 -3.38 -15.21 -17.31
N LEU A 116 -2.62 -15.56 -16.28
CA LEU A 116 -3.05 -15.39 -14.89
C LEU A 116 -3.32 -13.91 -14.56
N GLU A 117 -2.49 -13.02 -15.11
CA GLU A 117 -2.49 -11.59 -14.85
C GLU A 117 -3.76 -10.90 -15.34
N THR A 118 -4.47 -11.49 -16.32
CA THR A 118 -5.72 -10.93 -16.84
C THR A 118 -6.94 -11.34 -16.02
N LEU A 119 -6.77 -12.25 -15.05
CA LEU A 119 -7.87 -12.84 -14.27
C LEU A 119 -8.12 -12.10 -12.96
N GLY A 120 -7.23 -11.19 -12.56
CA GLY A 120 -7.35 -10.48 -11.31
C GLY A 120 -6.19 -9.53 -11.03
N ASN A 121 -6.24 -8.87 -9.88
CA ASN A 121 -5.20 -7.97 -9.41
C ASN A 121 -4.17 -8.74 -8.55
N PHE A 122 -3.06 -9.13 -9.16
CA PHE A 122 -1.97 -9.84 -8.46
C PHE A 122 -0.84 -8.91 -7.98
N ARG A 123 -1.08 -7.60 -7.87
CA ARG A 123 -0.05 -6.64 -7.44
C ARG A 123 0.54 -7.02 -6.07
N GLY A 124 1.86 -7.09 -5.99
CA GLY A 124 2.60 -7.45 -4.78
C GLY A 124 2.99 -8.94 -4.72
N TRP A 125 2.31 -9.81 -5.47
CA TRP A 125 2.67 -11.23 -5.55
C TRP A 125 3.84 -11.44 -6.51
N TYR A 126 4.85 -12.17 -6.06
CA TYR A 126 5.80 -12.81 -6.96
C TYR A 126 5.24 -14.16 -7.38
N ILE A 127 5.02 -14.33 -8.68
CA ILE A 127 4.37 -15.52 -9.24
C ILE A 127 5.36 -16.22 -10.18
N ARG A 128 5.45 -17.54 -10.05
CA ARG A 128 6.16 -18.39 -11.01
C ARG A 128 5.40 -19.68 -11.29
N THR A 129 5.74 -20.33 -12.37
CA THR A 129 5.24 -21.68 -12.70
C THR A 129 6.36 -22.69 -12.54
N GLU A 130 6.12 -23.74 -11.75
CA GLU A 130 7.02 -24.90 -11.65
C GLU A 130 6.42 -26.04 -12.46
N LYS A 131 7.12 -26.50 -13.50
CA LYS A 131 6.67 -27.64 -14.31
C LYS A 131 6.82 -28.94 -13.53
N LEU A 132 5.82 -29.81 -13.63
CA LEU A 132 5.83 -31.14 -13.04
C LEU A 132 5.84 -32.20 -14.14
N GLN A 133 5.99 -33.46 -13.73
CA GLN A 133 5.76 -34.61 -14.61
C GLN A 133 4.33 -34.61 -15.15
N HIS A 134 4.14 -35.22 -16.31
CA HIS A 134 2.86 -35.22 -17.05
C HIS A 134 2.43 -33.81 -17.49
N ASP A 135 1.13 -33.58 -17.66
CA ASP A 135 0.49 -32.35 -18.05
C ASP A 135 0.29 -31.35 -16.87
N ARG A 136 1.03 -31.53 -15.77
CA ARG A 136 0.81 -30.79 -14.51
C ARG A 136 1.84 -29.70 -14.27
N SER A 137 1.46 -28.72 -13.46
CA SER A 137 2.38 -27.67 -13.00
C SER A 137 1.90 -27.06 -11.69
N TRP A 138 2.80 -26.53 -10.88
CA TRP A 138 2.45 -25.62 -9.80
C TRP A 138 2.41 -24.17 -10.30
N THR A 139 1.38 -23.43 -9.91
CA THR A 139 1.48 -21.99 -9.76
C THR A 139 1.95 -21.70 -8.35
N VAL A 140 3.09 -21.04 -8.22
CA VAL A 140 3.63 -20.62 -6.92
C VAL A 140 3.46 -19.12 -6.80
N LYS A 141 2.85 -18.66 -5.72
CA LYS A 141 2.77 -17.23 -5.38
C LYS A 141 3.38 -17.01 -4.01
N GLN A 142 4.12 -15.92 -3.87
CA GLN A 142 4.74 -15.55 -2.60
C GLN A 142 4.77 -14.05 -2.37
N GLN A 143 4.75 -13.67 -1.09
CA GLN A 143 5.00 -12.33 -0.58
C GLN A 143 5.93 -12.41 0.63
N CYS A 144 6.81 -11.44 0.78
CA CYS A 144 7.63 -11.27 1.97
C CYS A 144 7.24 -9.95 2.63
N VAL A 145 6.64 -10.05 3.82
CA VAL A 145 6.18 -8.91 4.61
C VAL A 145 7.32 -8.44 5.49
N ASP A 146 7.66 -7.16 5.39
CA ASP A 146 8.58 -6.48 6.30
C ASP A 146 7.78 -5.90 7.47
N LEU A 147 7.87 -6.53 8.65
CA LEU A 147 7.02 -6.21 9.78
C LEU A 147 7.28 -4.79 10.30
N LEU A 148 8.54 -4.34 10.26
CA LEU A 148 8.90 -2.99 10.70
C LEU A 148 8.37 -1.94 9.72
N ALA A 149 8.48 -2.20 8.41
CA ALA A 149 7.93 -1.31 7.39
C ALA A 149 6.38 -1.22 7.45
N GLU A 150 5.71 -2.28 7.92
CA GLU A 150 4.26 -2.29 8.16
C GLU A 150 3.85 -1.57 9.47
N GLY A 151 4.80 -1.04 10.23
CA GLY A 151 4.57 -0.19 11.40
C GLY A 151 4.66 -0.91 12.75
N LEU A 152 5.12 -2.16 12.77
CA LEU A 152 5.46 -2.87 14.00
C LEU A 152 6.87 -2.44 14.45
N TRP A 153 7.22 -2.70 15.71
CA TRP A 153 8.53 -2.35 16.26
C TRP A 153 9.19 -3.53 16.96
N GLU A 154 10.49 -3.42 17.18
CA GLU A 154 11.33 -4.52 17.66
C GLU A 154 10.90 -5.03 19.03
N GLU A 155 10.71 -4.12 19.99
CA GLU A 155 10.33 -4.44 21.37
C GLU A 155 8.96 -5.16 21.42
N LEU A 156 8.01 -4.78 20.55
CA LEU A 156 6.74 -5.51 20.40
C LEU A 156 6.96 -6.93 19.87
N LEU A 157 7.82 -7.10 18.86
CA LEU A 157 8.05 -8.41 18.24
C LEU A 157 8.93 -9.32 19.09
N ASP A 158 9.84 -8.75 19.87
CA ASP A 158 10.87 -9.48 20.60
C ASP A 158 10.41 -9.82 22.03
N ASP A 159 9.77 -8.88 22.72
CA ASP A 159 9.38 -9.04 24.13
C ASP A 159 7.92 -9.49 24.27
N GLU A 160 6.99 -8.78 23.63
CA GLU A 160 5.56 -9.09 23.72
C GLU A 160 5.13 -10.29 22.87
N GLN A 161 5.82 -10.50 21.74
CA GLN A 161 5.61 -11.60 20.80
C GLN A 161 4.13 -11.86 20.47
N PRO A 162 3.38 -10.85 19.97
CA PRO A 162 1.96 -11.01 19.62
C PRO A 162 1.77 -12.10 18.58
N ASP A 163 0.62 -12.77 18.62
CA ASP A 163 0.28 -13.88 17.74
C ASP A 163 0.36 -13.42 16.26
N ILE A 164 1.14 -14.16 15.45
CA ILE A 164 1.16 -13.99 14.00
C ILE A 164 0.25 -15.04 13.39
N THR A 165 -0.91 -14.60 12.90
CA THR A 165 -1.94 -15.47 12.35
C THR A 165 -1.85 -15.51 10.83
N VAL A 166 -1.86 -16.72 10.29
CA VAL A 166 -1.88 -17.00 8.87
C VAL A 166 -3.19 -17.70 8.54
N MET A 167 -3.85 -17.26 7.47
CA MET A 167 -4.98 -17.98 6.88
C MET A 167 -4.86 -18.00 5.36
N ASP A 168 -5.43 -19.02 4.73
CA ASP A 168 -5.59 -19.08 3.28
C ASP A 168 -6.80 -19.97 2.92
N TRP A 169 -7.38 -19.73 1.75
CA TRP A 169 -8.48 -20.52 1.21
C TRP A 169 -8.15 -21.04 -0.17
N TYR A 170 -8.24 -22.35 -0.36
CA TYR A 170 -7.98 -22.99 -1.66
C TYR A 170 -9.15 -23.84 -2.11
N GLU A 171 -9.25 -24.02 -3.42
CA GLU A 171 -10.28 -24.83 -4.05
C GLU A 171 -9.91 -26.33 -4.01
N ASP A 172 -10.86 -27.19 -3.61
CA ASP A 172 -10.75 -28.64 -3.85
C ASP A 172 -11.07 -28.97 -5.31
N SER A 173 -10.12 -28.66 -6.21
CA SER A 173 -10.24 -28.82 -7.66
C SER A 173 -10.20 -30.28 -8.14
N ARG A 174 -9.70 -31.19 -7.30
CA ARG A 174 -9.49 -32.62 -7.59
C ARG A 174 -8.59 -32.93 -8.79
N LEU A 175 -7.74 -31.98 -9.19
CA LEU A 175 -6.76 -32.19 -10.26
C LEU A 175 -5.66 -33.19 -9.88
N ASP A 176 -5.43 -33.39 -8.58
CA ASP A 176 -4.48 -34.35 -8.04
C ASP A 176 -4.85 -34.75 -6.60
N VAL A 177 -4.13 -35.72 -6.03
CA VAL A 177 -4.27 -36.11 -4.61
C VAL A 177 -3.86 -35.00 -3.65
N CYS A 178 -2.98 -34.09 -4.09
CA CYS A 178 -2.54 -32.91 -3.36
C CYS A 178 -2.49 -31.74 -4.35
N VAL A 179 -3.43 -30.80 -4.20
CA VAL A 179 -3.59 -29.67 -5.12
C VAL A 179 -3.09 -28.36 -4.53
N TYR A 180 -2.69 -28.36 -3.26
CA TYR A 180 -2.32 -27.17 -2.52
C TYR A 180 -1.17 -27.44 -1.56
N GLU A 181 -0.25 -26.48 -1.46
CA GLU A 181 0.76 -26.43 -0.39
C GLU A 181 0.83 -25.00 0.17
N LEU A 182 0.96 -24.87 1.49
CA LEU A 182 1.28 -23.62 2.17
C LEU A 182 2.65 -23.76 2.82
N HIS A 183 3.48 -22.75 2.63
CA HIS A 183 4.74 -22.62 3.32
C HIS A 183 4.92 -21.22 3.88
N VAL A 184 5.13 -21.12 5.19
CA VAL A 184 5.34 -19.85 5.88
C VAL A 184 6.59 -19.93 6.75
N TRP A 185 7.39 -18.88 6.69
CA TRP A 185 8.58 -18.71 7.54
C TRP A 185 8.52 -17.36 8.26
N LEU A 186 8.80 -17.39 9.55
CA LEU A 186 9.20 -16.21 10.32
C LEU A 186 10.72 -16.10 10.23
N LEU A 187 11.20 -14.98 9.70
CA LEU A 187 12.62 -14.78 9.38
C LEU A 187 13.20 -13.62 10.21
N ALA A 188 14.49 -13.75 10.53
CA ALA A 188 15.26 -12.70 11.16
C ALA A 188 15.59 -11.54 10.20
N ALA A 189 16.26 -10.51 10.71
CA ALA A 189 16.63 -9.30 9.96
C ALA A 189 17.43 -9.58 8.66
N ASP A 190 18.21 -10.66 8.61
CA ASP A 190 19.00 -11.08 7.45
C ASP A 190 18.18 -11.70 6.31
N ARG A 191 16.86 -11.88 6.50
CA ARG A 191 15.92 -12.53 5.58
C ARG A 191 16.28 -13.98 5.22
N ARG A 192 17.12 -14.64 6.02
CA ARG A 192 17.63 -16.00 5.75
C ARG A 192 17.49 -16.90 6.96
N THR A 193 17.79 -16.39 8.14
CA THR A 193 17.69 -17.15 9.38
C THR A 193 16.21 -17.40 9.70
N VAL A 194 15.83 -18.67 9.74
CA VAL A 194 14.47 -19.12 10.07
C VAL A 194 14.32 -19.20 11.58
N ILE A 195 13.39 -18.43 12.13
CA ILE A 195 13.05 -18.44 13.56
C ILE A 195 11.95 -19.46 13.82
N ALA A 196 10.92 -19.45 12.99
CA ALA A 196 9.84 -20.44 13.02
C ALA A 196 9.32 -20.70 11.61
N GLN A 197 8.69 -21.85 11.40
CA GLN A 197 8.09 -22.18 10.11
C GLN A 197 6.86 -23.07 10.26
N HIS A 198 5.96 -22.97 9.29
CA HIS A 198 4.79 -23.82 9.17
C HIS A 198 4.63 -24.26 7.71
N HIS A 199 4.58 -25.57 7.50
CA HIS A 199 4.40 -26.18 6.18
C HIS A 199 3.24 -27.16 6.23
N VAL A 200 2.36 -27.10 5.23
CA VAL A 200 1.22 -28.00 5.13
C VAL A 200 0.88 -28.28 3.67
N ALA A 201 0.61 -29.55 3.36
CA ALA A 201 0.24 -30.04 2.04
C ALA A 201 -0.97 -30.99 2.18
N PRO A 202 -2.19 -30.45 2.37
CA PRO A 202 -3.36 -31.27 2.59
C PRO A 202 -3.63 -32.17 1.38
N ARG A 203 -4.08 -33.38 1.65
CA ARG A 203 -4.54 -34.30 0.61
C ARG A 203 -6.04 -34.13 0.42
N THR A 204 -6.49 -34.16 -0.83
CA THR A 204 -7.94 -34.15 -1.11
C THR A 204 -8.57 -35.39 -0.48
N SER A 205 -9.67 -35.19 0.25
CA SER A 205 -10.41 -36.29 0.86
C SER A 205 -11.25 -37.08 -0.15
N GLY A 206 -11.45 -36.54 -1.37
CA GLY A 206 -12.32 -37.12 -2.41
C GLY A 206 -13.81 -37.18 -2.04
N ARG A 207 -14.19 -36.79 -0.82
CA ARG A 207 -15.57 -36.80 -0.30
C ARG A 207 -16.23 -35.44 -0.51
N GLY A 208 -17.55 -35.41 -0.70
CA GLY A 208 -18.34 -34.20 -0.91
C GLY A 208 -18.45 -33.75 -2.37
N PRO A 209 -19.05 -32.60 -2.67
CA PRO A 209 -19.06 -32.01 -4.01
C PRO A 209 -17.67 -31.44 -4.38
N PRO A 210 -17.29 -31.43 -5.69
CA PRO A 210 -16.10 -30.72 -6.16
C PRO A 210 -16.28 -29.20 -6.06
N GLY A 211 -15.18 -28.44 -6.09
CA GLY A 211 -15.23 -26.96 -6.14
C GLY A 211 -15.61 -26.30 -4.82
N ARG A 212 -15.43 -26.98 -3.68
CA ARG A 212 -15.58 -26.37 -2.36
C ARG A 212 -14.32 -25.61 -1.95
N TRP A 213 -14.48 -24.59 -1.13
CA TRP A 213 -13.37 -23.91 -0.45
C TRP A 213 -12.92 -24.68 0.78
N LEU A 214 -11.61 -24.79 0.94
CA LEU A 214 -10.95 -25.39 2.09
C LEU A 214 -10.06 -24.34 2.75
N GLN A 215 -10.26 -24.14 4.04
CA GLN A 215 -9.46 -23.24 4.84
C GLN A 215 -8.19 -23.94 5.36
N VAL A 216 -7.10 -23.20 5.38
CA VAL A 216 -5.89 -23.53 6.16
C VAL A 216 -5.59 -22.36 7.07
N SER A 217 -5.28 -22.64 8.33
CA SER A 217 -4.88 -21.60 9.29
C SER A 217 -3.75 -22.09 10.19
N HIS A 218 -2.91 -21.15 10.62
CA HIS A 218 -1.85 -21.38 11.57
C HIS A 218 -1.60 -20.13 12.40
N VAL A 219 -1.24 -20.29 13.67
CA VAL A 219 -0.89 -19.19 14.56
C VAL A 219 0.47 -19.46 15.16
N PHE A 220 1.44 -18.60 14.86
CA PHE A 220 2.73 -18.60 15.53
C PHE A 220 2.58 -17.89 16.88
N ARG A 221 2.93 -18.60 17.95
CA ARG A 221 2.94 -18.09 19.32
C ARG A 221 4.31 -18.32 19.93
N GLN A 222 4.74 -17.40 20.79
CA GLN A 222 6.00 -17.56 21.53
C GLN A 222 7.15 -17.96 20.61
N TYR A 223 7.23 -17.30 19.45
CA TYR A 223 8.18 -17.63 18.39
C TYR A 223 9.63 -17.27 18.74
N GLY A 224 9.85 -16.60 19.86
CA GLY A 224 11.16 -16.10 20.29
C GLY A 224 11.52 -14.77 19.62
N PRO A 225 12.54 -14.07 20.15
CA PRO A 225 12.91 -12.77 19.63
C PRO A 225 13.57 -12.83 18.25
N GLY A 226 13.59 -11.69 17.57
CA GLY A 226 14.35 -11.46 16.34
C GLY A 226 13.53 -11.53 15.05
N VAL A 227 12.22 -11.81 15.12
CA VAL A 227 11.37 -11.87 13.93
C VAL A 227 11.25 -10.48 13.30
N ARG A 228 11.54 -10.38 12.00
CA ARG A 228 11.45 -9.13 11.23
C ARG A 228 10.68 -9.29 9.93
N PHE A 229 10.61 -10.51 9.40
CA PHE A 229 9.88 -10.78 8.16
C PHE A 229 8.97 -12.00 8.29
N VAL A 230 7.87 -11.96 7.55
CA VAL A 230 7.03 -13.13 7.28
C VAL A 230 7.11 -13.44 5.80
N HIS A 231 7.68 -14.59 5.44
CA HIS A 231 7.66 -15.09 4.07
C HIS A 231 6.48 -16.03 3.91
N PHE A 232 5.45 -15.58 3.20
CA PHE A 232 4.27 -16.35 2.86
C PHE A 232 4.41 -16.89 1.43
N LEU A 233 4.23 -18.20 1.26
CA LEU A 233 4.23 -18.85 -0.05
C LEU A 233 3.11 -19.88 -0.09
N HIS A 234 2.31 -19.86 -1.15
CA HIS A 234 1.43 -20.98 -1.47
C HIS A 234 1.72 -21.55 -2.86
N LYS A 235 1.33 -22.79 -3.06
CA LYS A 235 1.37 -23.47 -4.35
C LYS A 235 0.00 -24.04 -4.66
N THR A 236 -0.47 -23.82 -5.88
CA THR A 236 -1.68 -24.48 -6.39
C THR A 236 -1.37 -25.29 -7.63
N LYS A 237 -1.87 -26.53 -7.67
CA LYS A 237 -1.58 -27.46 -8.76
C LYS A 237 -2.57 -27.27 -9.89
N ASN A 238 -2.06 -27.26 -11.10
CA ASN A 238 -2.83 -27.08 -12.33
C ASN A 238 -2.59 -28.26 -13.27
N ARG A 239 -3.50 -28.45 -14.21
CA ARG A 239 -3.41 -29.46 -15.27
C ARG A 239 -3.67 -28.82 -16.63
N ARG A 240 -2.85 -29.15 -17.61
CA ARG A 240 -2.99 -28.71 -19.00
C ARG A 240 -3.92 -29.67 -19.72
N GLU A 241 -4.99 -29.15 -20.29
CA GLU A 241 -6.01 -29.94 -20.98
C GLU A 241 -6.37 -29.30 -22.33
N HIS A 242 -7.26 -29.96 -23.07
CA HIS A 242 -7.87 -29.34 -24.23
C HIS A 242 -8.60 -28.06 -23.82
N GLY A 243 -8.32 -26.95 -24.50
CA GLY A 243 -8.89 -25.64 -24.16
C GLY A 243 -8.03 -24.80 -23.20
N GLY A 244 -6.95 -25.33 -22.61
CA GLY A 244 -5.97 -24.51 -21.89
C GLY A 244 -5.53 -25.09 -20.54
N LEU A 245 -5.24 -24.21 -19.58
CA LEU A 245 -4.83 -24.58 -18.23
C LEU A 245 -6.06 -24.64 -17.31
N GLN A 246 -6.36 -25.82 -16.77
CA GLN A 246 -7.28 -25.96 -15.65
C GLN A 246 -6.53 -25.69 -14.35
N ARG A 247 -6.99 -24.70 -13.59
CA ARG A 247 -6.27 -24.17 -12.42
C ARG A 247 -6.93 -24.58 -11.12
N THR A 248 -6.13 -24.79 -10.08
CA THR A 248 -6.62 -24.76 -8.70
C THR A 248 -6.53 -23.32 -8.20
N ARG A 249 -7.65 -22.79 -7.68
CA ARG A 249 -7.71 -21.44 -7.13
C ARG A 249 -7.29 -21.36 -5.68
N VAL A 250 -6.86 -20.16 -5.31
CA VAL A 250 -6.54 -19.76 -3.94
C VAL A 250 -6.87 -18.28 -3.79
N THR A 251 -7.45 -17.91 -2.66
CA THR A 251 -8.00 -16.58 -2.41
C THR A 251 -8.10 -16.30 -0.91
N ASP A 252 -8.44 -15.05 -0.55
CA ASP A 252 -8.60 -14.57 0.83
C ASP A 252 -7.43 -14.96 1.75
N SER A 253 -6.21 -14.90 1.20
CA SER A 253 -4.97 -15.15 1.95
C SER A 253 -4.74 -14.03 2.96
N SER A 254 -4.33 -14.35 4.18
CA SER A 254 -4.02 -13.32 5.18
C SER A 254 -2.82 -13.65 6.04
N VAL A 255 -2.07 -12.60 6.37
CA VAL A 255 -1.13 -12.57 7.50
C VAL A 255 -1.54 -11.39 8.36
N SER A 256 -1.84 -11.61 9.63
CA SER A 256 -2.15 -10.55 10.60
C SER A 256 -1.33 -10.73 11.87
N VAL A 257 -1.06 -9.61 12.54
CA VAL A 257 -0.41 -9.57 13.85
C VAL A 257 -1.40 -8.98 14.84
N GLN A 258 -1.61 -9.66 15.96
CA GLN A 258 -2.62 -9.31 16.94
C GLN A 258 -2.24 -9.86 18.30
N PHE A 259 -2.61 -9.15 19.38
CA PHE A 259 -2.54 -9.75 20.69
C PHE A 259 -3.62 -10.83 20.84
N ARG A 260 -3.36 -11.76 21.74
CA ARG A 260 -4.22 -12.92 22.00
C ARG A 260 -5.66 -12.47 22.30
N GLU A 261 -6.62 -13.18 21.72
CA GLU A 261 -8.01 -13.16 22.19
C GLU A 261 -8.13 -13.92 23.52
#